data_AF-U7QS33-F1
#
_entry.id   AF-U7QS33-F1
#
_cell.length_a   1.000
_cell.length_b   1.000
_cell.length_c   1.000
_cell.angle_alpha   90.00
_cell.angle_beta   90.00
_cell.angle_gamma   90.00
#
_symmetry.space_group_name_H-M   'P 1'
#
loop_
_entity.id
_entity.type
_entity.pdbx_description
1 polymer ?
#
loop_
_entity_poly.entity_id
_entity_poly.type
_entity_poly.pdbx_seq_one_letter_code
_entity_poly.pdbx_strand_id
1 'polypeptide(L)'
;MIAQALRLHETTVNRHISDYLNHRKLKPENGGSQSHLSEIQTQELIAYLTANLLPTTQAVIRLVKEEWDISYTVPGMNKWLRHNGFSYKKPTGVPHKFNAEQQ
;
A
#
# COMPACT_ATOMS: atom_id res chain seq x y z
N MET A 1 -29.59 11.57 25.76
CA MET A 1 -29.57 12.87 25.05
C MET A 1 -28.61 12.89 23.86
N ILE A 2 -27.31 12.58 24.03
CA ILE A 2 -26.32 12.66 22.94
C ILE A 2 -26.64 11.69 21.79
N ALA A 3 -26.87 10.40 22.08
CA ALA A 3 -27.17 9.38 21.07
C ALA A 3 -28.41 9.71 20.22
N GLN A 4 -29.50 10.12 20.88
CA GLN A 4 -30.74 10.53 20.22
C GLN A 4 -30.56 11.77 19.33
N ALA A 5 -29.88 12.81 19.82
CA ALA A 5 -29.67 14.06 19.08
C ALA A 5 -28.80 13.86 17.83
N LEU A 6 -27.80 12.97 17.91
CA LEU A 6 -26.87 12.68 16.82
C LEU A 6 -27.30 11.51 15.93
N ARG A 7 -28.44 10.86 16.24
CA ARG A 7 -28.91 9.62 15.59
C ARG A 7 -27.83 8.53 15.57
N LEU A 8 -27.08 8.41 16.65
CA LEU A 8 -26.06 7.39 16.86
C LEU A 8 -26.58 6.30 17.78
N HIS A 9 -26.06 5.09 17.62
CA HIS A 9 -26.35 4.00 18.54
C HIS A 9 -25.75 4.29 19.92
N GLU A 10 -26.49 3.99 20.99
CA GLU A 10 -26.11 4.34 22.36
C GLU A 10 -24.79 3.70 22.79
N THR A 11 -24.53 2.45 22.39
CA THR A 11 -23.28 1.76 22.71
C THR A 11 -22.05 2.43 22.06
N THR A 12 -22.20 3.01 20.87
CA THR A 12 -21.13 3.75 20.19
C THR A 12 -20.77 5.01 20.97
N VAL A 13 -21.78 5.74 21.45
CA VAL A 13 -21.58 6.94 22.27
C VAL A 13 -20.91 6.58 23.60
N ASN A 14 -21.39 5.54 24.28
CA ASN A 14 -20.82 5.09 25.56
C ASN A 14 -19.36 4.65 25.42
N ARG A 15 -19.01 3.96 24.33
CA ARG A 15 -17.63 3.60 24.02
C ARG A 15 -16.75 4.84 23.83
N HIS A 16 -17.18 5.81 23.03
CA HIS A 16 -16.40 7.04 22.80
C HIS A 16 -16.21 7.87 24.06
N ILE A 17 -17.22 7.97 24.93
CA ILE A 17 -17.10 8.64 26.23
C ILE A 17 -16.07 7.94 27.10
N SER A 18 -16.14 6.61 27.19
CA SER A 18 -15.19 5.79 27.97
C SER A 18 -13.75 5.93 27.46
N ASP A 19 -13.56 5.84 26.14
CA ASP A 19 -12.27 6.02 25.49
C ASP A 19 -11.66 7.40 25.79
N TYR A 20 -12.47 8.45 25.80
CA TYR A 20 -12.01 9.80 26.14
C TYR A 20 -11.66 9.96 27.62
N LEU A 21 -12.48 9.42 28.53
CA LEU A 21 -12.24 9.53 29.96
C LEU A 21 -11.01 8.75 30.40
N ASN A 22 -10.80 7.55 29.84
CA ASN A 22 -9.72 6.65 30.23
C ASN A 22 -8.40 6.95 29.51
N HIS A 23 -8.45 7.33 28.23
CA HIS A 23 -7.25 7.43 27.39
C HIS A 23 -7.07 8.81 26.74
N ARG A 24 -7.96 9.78 27.00
CA ARG A 24 -7.99 11.08 26.30
C ARG A 24 -8.01 10.92 24.78
N LYS A 25 -8.58 9.81 24.28
CA LYS A 25 -8.62 9.47 22.87
C LYS A 25 -9.55 10.42 22.11
N LEU A 26 -8.99 11.19 21.19
CA LEU A 26 -9.70 12.16 20.36
C LEU A 26 -9.80 11.74 18.89
N LYS A 27 -8.91 10.86 18.44
CA LYS A 27 -8.84 10.36 17.06
C LYS A 27 -8.91 8.84 17.07
N PRO A 28 -9.46 8.22 16.01
CA PRO A 28 -9.36 6.78 15.84
C PRO A 28 -7.88 6.37 15.76
N GLU A 29 -7.54 5.24 16.36
CA GLU A 29 -6.20 4.63 16.31
C GLU A 29 -6.05 3.69 15.10
N ASN A 30 -6.98 3.80 14.15
CA ASN A 30 -7.03 2.94 12.98
C ASN A 30 -5.85 3.32 12.06
N GLY A 31 -4.79 2.52 12.10
CA GLY A 31 -3.65 2.60 11.19
C GLY A 31 -3.83 1.68 9.97
N GLY A 32 -3.07 1.96 8.92
CA GLY A 32 -2.88 1.03 7.81
C GLY A 32 -1.95 -0.13 8.19
N SER A 33 -1.95 -1.19 7.37
CA SER A 33 -0.95 -2.25 7.50
C SER A 33 0.46 -1.72 7.22
N GLN A 34 1.41 -2.08 8.09
CA GLN A 34 2.83 -1.84 7.88
C GLN A 34 3.38 -2.81 6.81
N SER A 35 4.44 -2.39 6.12
CA SER A 35 5.19 -3.28 5.22
C SER A 35 5.93 -4.36 6.02
N HIS A 36 6.14 -5.54 5.43
CA HIS A 36 7.03 -6.56 6.02
C HIS A 36 8.51 -6.22 5.81
N LEU A 37 8.84 -5.47 4.75
CA LEU A 37 10.18 -4.98 4.50
C LEU A 37 10.52 -3.80 5.41
N SER A 38 11.74 -3.79 5.94
CA SER A 38 12.31 -2.63 6.62
C SER A 38 12.52 -1.47 5.64
N GLU A 39 12.81 -0.28 6.17
CA GLU A 39 13.09 0.90 5.34
C GLU A 39 14.31 0.68 4.45
N ILE A 40 15.37 0.07 4.98
CA ILE A 40 16.61 -0.24 4.23
C ILE A 40 16.30 -1.22 3.09
N GLN A 41 15.64 -2.34 3.39
CA GLN A 41 15.25 -3.34 2.39
C GLN A 41 14.33 -2.75 1.32
N THR A 42 13.44 -1.84 1.73
CA THR A 42 12.55 -1.13 0.81
C THR A 42 13.36 -0.29 -0.18
N GLN A 43 14.35 0.47 0.30
CA GLN A 43 15.22 1.27 -0.58
C GLN A 43 16.06 0.39 -1.52
N GLU A 44 16.62 -0.71 -1.02
CA GLU A 44 17.38 -1.66 -1.83
C GLU A 44 16.51 -2.27 -2.93
N LEU A 45 15.29 -2.71 -2.59
CA LEU A 45 14.36 -3.27 -3.56
C LEU A 45 13.92 -2.23 -4.60
N ILE A 46 13.66 -0.98 -4.19
CA ILE A 46 13.33 0.11 -5.12
C ILE A 46 14.48 0.34 -6.10
N ALA A 47 15.72 0.44 -5.59
CA ALA A 47 16.90 0.65 -6.43
C ALA A 47 17.08 -0.49 -7.43
N TYR A 48 16.93 -1.74 -6.97
CA TYR A 48 17.03 -2.91 -7.82
C TYR A 48 15.96 -2.95 -8.92
N LEU A 49 14.69 -2.71 -8.58
CA LEU A 49 13.58 -2.72 -9.54
C LEU A 49 13.62 -1.53 -10.51
N THR A 50 14.28 -0.43 -10.13
CA THR A 50 14.51 0.71 -11.01
C THR A 50 15.60 0.41 -12.02
N ALA A 51 16.66 -0.30 -11.62
CA ALA A 51 17.75 -0.70 -12.50
C ALA A 51 17.41 -1.92 -13.37
N ASN A 52 16.57 -2.83 -12.87
CA ASN A 52 16.25 -4.10 -13.50
C ASN A 52 14.74 -4.27 -13.66
N LEU A 53 14.29 -4.40 -14.91
CA LEU A 53 12.90 -4.69 -15.20
C LEU A 53 12.62 -6.18 -14.96
N LEU A 54 11.97 -6.48 -13.85
CA LEU A 54 11.34 -7.79 -13.68
C LEU A 54 10.05 -7.84 -14.52
N PRO A 55 9.64 -8.99 -15.07
CA PRO A 55 8.45 -9.06 -15.93
C PRO A 55 7.14 -9.29 -15.14
N THR A 56 7.23 -9.83 -13.92
CA THR A 56 6.04 -10.26 -13.15
C THR A 56 6.20 -9.97 -11.66
N THR A 57 5.07 -9.74 -10.98
CA THR A 57 5.03 -9.63 -9.50
C THR A 57 5.59 -10.89 -8.83
N GLN A 58 5.36 -12.08 -9.40
CA GLN A 58 5.91 -13.33 -8.85
C GLN A 58 7.44 -13.34 -8.84
N ALA A 59 8.09 -12.77 -9.85
CA ALA A 59 9.54 -12.63 -9.86
C ALA A 59 10.03 -11.73 -8.73
N VAL A 60 9.32 -10.63 -8.45
CA VAL A 60 9.61 -9.75 -7.31
C VAL A 60 9.45 -10.49 -5.97
N ILE A 61 8.38 -11.27 -5.81
CA ILE A 61 8.14 -12.07 -4.59
C ILE A 61 9.27 -13.09 -4.38
N ARG A 62 9.70 -13.75 -5.46
CA ARG A 62 10.80 -14.72 -5.40
C ARG A 62 12.11 -14.04 -4.98
N LEU A 63 12.45 -12.89 -5.57
CA LEU A 63 13.63 -12.12 -5.18
C LEU A 63 13.59 -11.74 -3.69
N VAL A 64 12.46 -11.22 -3.21
CA VAL A 64 12.29 -10.83 -1.80
C VAL A 64 12.43 -12.04 -0.86
N LYS A 65 11.93 -13.21 -1.28
CA LYS A 65 12.06 -14.44 -0.53
C LYS A 65 13.51 -14.96 -0.51
N GLU A 66 14.22 -14.85 -1.63
CA GLU A 66 15.61 -15.29 -1.74
C GLU A 66 16.56 -14.38 -0.93
N GLU A 67 16.37 -13.06 -0.98
CA GLU A 67 17.27 -12.10 -0.36
C GLU A 67 17.04 -11.93 1.16
N TRP A 68 15.78 -11.99 1.60
CA TRP A 68 15.41 -11.62 2.98
C TRP A 68 14.55 -12.67 3.70
N ASP A 69 14.29 -13.83 3.09
CA ASP A 69 13.38 -14.88 3.60
C ASP A 69 11.93 -14.42 3.85
N ILE A 70 11.56 -13.22 3.39
CA ILE A 70 10.22 -12.64 3.58
C ILE A 70 9.28 -13.12 2.47
N SER A 71 8.11 -13.63 2.87
CA SER A 71 7.09 -14.12 1.92
C SER A 71 5.97 -13.10 1.74
N TYR A 72 5.68 -12.75 0.49
CA TYR A 72 4.51 -11.94 0.14
C TYR A 72 3.48 -12.75 -0.61
N THR A 73 2.20 -12.44 -0.39
CA THR A 73 1.14 -12.84 -1.32
C THR A 73 1.18 -11.95 -2.56
N VAL A 74 0.67 -12.42 -3.70
CA VAL A 74 0.58 -11.61 -4.93
C VAL A 74 -0.17 -10.28 -4.70
N PRO A 75 -1.35 -10.24 -4.04
CA PRO A 75 -2.01 -8.98 -3.72
C PRO A 75 -1.19 -8.08 -2.80
N GLY A 76 -0.49 -8.66 -1.81
CA GLY A 76 0.38 -7.93 -0.90
C GLY A 76 1.54 -7.25 -1.63
N MET A 77 2.24 -7.98 -2.50
CA MET A 77 3.32 -7.42 -3.31
C MET A 77 2.81 -6.39 -4.31
N ASN A 78 1.65 -6.61 -4.95
CA ASN A 78 1.04 -5.59 -5.81
C ASN A 78 0.71 -4.31 -5.06
N LYS A 79 0.22 -4.41 -3.82
CA LYS A 79 -0.03 -3.26 -2.95
C LYS A 79 1.27 -2.54 -2.61
N TRP A 80 2.32 -3.28 -2.28
CA TRP A 80 3.65 -2.73 -1.98
C TRP A 80 4.24 -2.01 -3.19
N LEU A 81 4.21 -2.62 -4.38
CA LEU A 81 4.68 -2.02 -5.63
C LEU A 81 3.96 -0.69 -5.91
N ARG A 82 2.62 -0.69 -5.82
CA ARG A 82 1.82 0.53 -6.04
C ARG A 82 2.11 1.61 -4.99
N HIS A 83 2.32 1.23 -3.73
CA HIS A 83 2.66 2.16 -2.66
C HIS A 83 4.01 2.85 -2.91
N ASN A 84 4.98 2.12 -3.47
CA ASN A 84 6.30 2.63 -3.83
C ASN A 84 6.38 3.19 -5.27
N GLY A 85 5.25 3.52 -5.88
CA GLY A 85 5.20 4.21 -7.18
C GLY A 85 5.39 3.32 -8.42
N PHE A 86 5.57 2.00 -8.26
CA PHE A 86 5.66 1.09 -9.39
C PHE A 86 4.28 0.82 -10.01
N SER A 87 4.23 0.87 -11.34
CA SER A 87 3.05 0.52 -12.12
C SER A 87 3.46 -0.35 -13.29
N TYR A 88 2.98 -1.59 -13.32
CA TYR A 88 3.00 -2.38 -14.54
C TYR A 88 1.91 -1.88 -15.47
N LYS A 89 2.28 -1.02 -16.42
CA LYS A 89 1.46 -0.81 -17.61
C LYS A 89 2.02 -1.68 -18.72
N LYS A 90 1.12 -2.38 -19.41
CA LYS A 90 1.45 -2.92 -20.74
C LYS A 90 1.88 -1.72 -21.59
N PRO A 91 3.09 -1.70 -22.19
CA PRO A 91 3.45 -0.62 -23.10
C PRO A 91 2.37 -0.55 -24.17
N THR A 92 1.70 0.61 -24.26
CA THR A 92 0.74 0.86 -25.33
C THR A 92 1.51 0.78 -26.63
N GLY A 93 1.11 -0.13 -27.53
CA GLY A 93 1.70 -0.20 -28.85
C GLY A 93 1.64 1.18 -29.49
N VAL A 94 2.77 1.65 -30.00
CA VAL A 94 2.80 2.87 -30.81
C VAL A 94 1.85 2.63 -31.99
N PRO A 95 0.80 3.47 -32.19
CA PRO A 95 -0.07 3.32 -33.34
C PRO A 95 0.79 3.29 -34.60
N HIS A 96 0.53 2.37 -35.53
CA HIS A 96 1.32 2.23 -36.76
C HIS A 96 1.47 3.57 -37.55
N LYS A 97 0.55 4.52 -37.34
CA LYS A 97 0.57 5.84 -37.99
C LYS A 97 1.34 6.92 -37.22
N PHE A 98 1.92 6.62 -36.06
CA PHE A 98 2.67 7.60 -35.27
C PHE A 98 4.04 7.83 -35.93
N ASN A 99 4.28 9.05 -36.40
CA ASN A 99 5.55 9.51 -36.92
C ASN A 99 6.02 10.71 -36.09
N ALA A 100 7.11 10.56 -35.35
CA ALA A 100 7.66 11.58 -34.47
C ALA A 100 8.20 12.81 -35.22
N GLU A 101 8.49 12.69 -36.53
CA GLU A 101 9.02 13.77 -37.37
C GLU A 101 7.93 14.70 -37.92
N GLN A 102 6.65 14.35 -37.76
CA GLN A 102 5.51 15.13 -38.26
C GLN A 102 4.78 15.94 -37.17
N GLN A 103 5.35 16.05 -35.97
CA GLN A 103 4.71 16.69 -34.81
C GLN A 103 5.20 18.11 -34.57
#